data_AF-A0A383EIL1-F1
#
_entry.id   AF-A0A383EIL1-F1
#
_cell.length_a   1.000
_cell.length_b   1.000
_cell.length_c   1.000
_cell.angle_alpha   90.00
_cell.angle_beta   90.00
_cell.angle_gamma   90.00
#
_symmetry.space_group_name_H-M   'P 1'
#
loop_
_entity.id
_entity.type
_entity.pdbx_description
1 polymer ?
#
loop_
_entity_poly.entity_id
_entity_poly.type
_entity_poly.pdbx_seq_one_letter_code
_entity_poly.pdbx_strand_id
1 'polypeptide(L)'
;MIDRTHTDTAALIQKLPPHISNLLVKGDQDQAELLEIILDLGRQPEARFLTKTMSLSVEEVSEKDIQHVIQRVGDFGVDNRAGI
;
A
#
# COMPACT_ATOMS: atom_id res chain seq x y z
N MET A 1 -7.27 -23.23 -9.15
CA MET A 1 -7.97 -22.30 -8.26
C MET A 1 -7.20 -20.98 -8.34
N ILE A 2 -7.66 -20.05 -9.18
CA ILE A 2 -6.86 -18.88 -9.55
C ILE A 2 -7.03 -17.82 -8.44
N ASP A 3 -6.07 -17.78 -7.54
CA ASP A 3 -5.25 -16.61 -7.17
C ASP A 3 -5.89 -15.21 -7.37
N ARG A 4 -7.06 -14.95 -6.78
CA ARG A 4 -7.69 -13.61 -6.83
C ARG A 4 -6.99 -12.62 -5.91
N THR A 5 -6.57 -13.06 -4.73
CA THR A 5 -5.98 -12.19 -3.70
C THR A 5 -4.65 -11.55 -4.10
N HIS A 6 -3.78 -12.30 -4.80
CA HIS A 6 -2.48 -11.77 -5.22
C HIS A 6 -2.61 -10.66 -6.28
N THR A 7 -3.62 -10.77 -7.16
CA THR A 7 -3.86 -9.78 -8.22
C THR A 7 -4.32 -8.45 -7.64
N ASP A 8 -5.19 -8.50 -6.61
CA ASP A 8 -5.71 -7.30 -5.95
C ASP A 8 -4.61 -6.55 -5.17
N THR A 9 -3.71 -7.27 -4.49
CA THR A 9 -2.55 -6.68 -3.79
C THR A 9 -1.61 -5.98 -4.76
N ALA A 10 -1.24 -6.62 -5.87
CA ALA A 10 -0.38 -6.01 -6.88
C ALA A 10 -1.02 -4.77 -7.52
N ALA A 11 -2.35 -4.77 -7.70
CA ALA A 11 -3.08 -3.61 -8.19
C ALA A 11 -3.09 -2.46 -7.17
N LEU A 12 -3.18 -2.76 -5.87
CA LEU A 12 -3.08 -1.76 -4.81
C LEU A 12 -1.70 -1.11 -4.76
N ILE A 13 -0.63 -1.90 -4.79
CA ILE A 13 0.76 -1.41 -4.73
C ILE A 13 1.04 -0.42 -5.88
N GLN A 14 0.48 -0.66 -7.07
CA GLN A 14 0.62 0.24 -8.23
C GLN A 14 -0.09 1.60 -8.07
N LYS A 15 -1.02 1.73 -7.12
CA LYS A 15 -1.74 2.99 -6.84
C LYS A 15 -0.98 3.89 -5.85
N LEU A 16 0.07 3.39 -5.21
CA LEU A 16 0.87 4.13 -4.24
C LEU A 16 1.90 5.03 -4.93
N PRO A 17 2.34 6.11 -4.25
CA PRO A 17 3.45 6.92 -4.70
C PRO A 17 4.69 6.07 -4.99
N PRO A 18 5.44 6.34 -6.08
CA PRO A 18 6.58 5.51 -6.49
C PRO A 18 7.64 5.33 -5.40
N HIS A 19 7.88 6.33 -4.56
CA HIS A 19 8.88 6.24 -3.51
C HIS A 19 8.49 5.24 -2.40
N ILE A 20 7.20 4.92 -2.26
CA ILE A 20 6.65 3.93 -1.30
C ILE A 20 6.55 2.55 -1.95
N SER A 21 5.96 2.46 -3.15
CA SER A 21 5.77 1.17 -3.84
C SER A 21 7.07 0.51 -4.28
N ASN A 22 8.10 1.30 -4.59
CA ASN A 22 9.39 0.76 -5.03
C ASN A 22 10.02 -0.18 -3.99
N LEU A 23 9.85 0.08 -2.70
CA LEU A 23 10.41 -0.79 -1.65
C LEU A 23 9.63 -2.10 -1.50
N LEU A 24 8.31 -2.07 -1.73
CA LEU A 24 7.47 -3.26 -1.77
C LEU A 24 7.74 -4.14 -2.99
N VAL A 25 8.08 -3.53 -4.13
CA VAL A 25 8.36 -4.25 -5.38
C VAL A 25 9.79 -4.79 -5.42
N LYS A 26 10.76 -4.06 -4.87
CA LYS A 26 12.18 -4.46 -4.84
C LYS A 26 12.54 -5.36 -3.65
N GLY A 27 11.72 -5.36 -2.61
CA GLY A 27 11.95 -6.16 -1.41
C GLY A 27 11.76 -7.65 -1.67
N ASP A 28 12.51 -8.48 -0.96
CA ASP A 28 12.38 -9.95 -0.96
C ASP A 28 11.19 -10.41 -0.08
N GLN A 29 10.13 -9.61 0.00
CA GLN A 29 8.99 -9.86 0.88
C GLN A 29 7.89 -10.63 0.16
N ASP A 30 7.31 -11.62 0.83
CA ASP A 30 6.16 -12.31 0.29
C ASP A 30 4.93 -11.40 0.35
N GLN A 31 4.49 -10.93 -0.82
CA GLN A 31 3.31 -10.09 -0.96
C GLN A 31 2.03 -10.81 -0.55
N ALA A 32 2.02 -12.15 -0.49
CA ALA A 32 0.89 -12.91 0.04
C ALA A 32 0.74 -12.77 1.56
N GLU A 33 1.80 -12.39 2.28
CA GLU A 33 1.74 -12.12 3.71
C GLU A 33 1.40 -10.66 4.03
N LEU A 34 1.35 -9.78 3.03
CA LEU A 34 1.04 -8.35 3.23
C LEU A 34 -0.42 -8.21 3.70
N LEU A 35 -0.59 -7.56 4.85
CA LEU A 35 -1.88 -7.33 5.49
C LEU A 35 -2.43 -5.94 5.23
N GLU A 36 -1.61 -4.91 5.42
CA GLU A 36 -2.00 -3.51 5.24
C GLU A 36 -0.80 -2.61 4.96
N ILE A 37 -1.07 -1.46 4.34
CA ILE A 37 -0.11 -0.37 4.09
C ILE A 37 -0.64 0.89 4.77
N ILE A 38 0.17 1.45 5.68
CA ILE A 38 -0.23 2.58 6.53
C ILE A 38 0.45 3.84 6.01
N LEU A 39 -0.38 4.84 5.68
CA LEU A 39 0.03 6.16 5.20
C LEU A 39 -0.53 7.25 6.10
N ASP A 40 0.16 7.52 7.21
CA ASP A 40 -0.19 8.60 8.12
C ASP A 40 0.55 9.88 7.72
N LEU A 41 -0.19 10.97 7.48
CA LEU A 41 0.39 12.28 7.15
C LEU A 41 1.39 12.73 8.23
N GLY A 42 2.62 13.05 7.82
CA GLY A 42 3.69 13.47 8.74
C GLY A 42 4.35 12.30 9.49
N ARG A 43 4.21 11.06 9.02
CA ARG A 43 4.89 9.88 9.56
C ARG A 43 5.54 9.07 8.45
N GLN A 44 6.52 8.24 8.80
CA GLN A 44 7.08 7.28 7.85
C GLN A 44 6.03 6.24 7.45
N PRO A 45 5.90 5.91 6.16
CA PRO A 45 4.97 4.90 5.70
C PRO A 45 5.41 3.51 6.15
N GLU A 46 4.45 2.64 6.45
CA GLU A 46 4.69 1.29 6.95
C GLU A 46 3.92 0.23 6.16
N ALA A 47 4.49 -0.96 6.03
CA ALA A 47 3.78 -2.16 5.60
C ALA A 47 3.77 -3.17 6.75
N ARG A 48 2.59 -3.76 7.00
CA ARG A 48 2.45 -4.86 7.94
C ARG A 48 2.24 -6.16 7.20
N PHE A 49 3.03 -7.15 7.58
CA PHE A 49 2.96 -8.52 7.13
C PHE A 49 2.53 -9.41 8.29
N LEU A 50 2.10 -10.64 8.01
CA LEU A 50 1.70 -11.62 9.03
C LEU A 50 2.70 -11.77 10.19
N THR A 51 4.00 -11.65 9.89
CA THR A 51 5.07 -11.93 10.84
C THR A 51 5.86 -10.69 11.27
N LYS A 52 5.70 -9.54 10.60
CA LYS A 52 6.53 -8.36 10.84
C LYS A 52 5.95 -7.06 10.30
N THR A 53 6.54 -5.95 10.71
CA THR A 53 6.30 -4.61 10.15
C THR A 53 7.58 -4.08 9.52
N MET A 54 7.45 -3.33 8.43
CA MET A 54 8.56 -2.74 7.69
C MET A 54 8.26 -1.28 7.37
N SER A 55 9.24 -0.40 7.57
CA SER A 55 9.16 0.98 7.06
C SER A 55 9.43 1.01 5.55
N LEU A 56 8.58 1.73 4.82
CA LEU A 56 8.58 1.81 3.36
C LEU A 56 9.26 3.07 2.83
N SER A 57 9.67 3.99 3.69
CA SER A 57 10.44 5.18 3.34
C SER A 57 11.04 5.79 4.60
N VAL A 58 12.19 6.45 4.45
CA VAL A 58 12.73 7.32 5.50
C VAL A 58 12.04 8.69 5.52
N GLU A 59 11.43 9.08 4.40
CA GLU A 59 10.67 10.31 4.26
C GLU A 59 9.28 10.15 4.86
N GLU A 60 8.78 11.20 5.49
CA GLU A 60 7.40 11.25 5.99
C GLU A 60 6.41 11.36 4.83
N VAL A 61 5.26 10.73 4.98
CA VAL A 61 4.13 10.84 4.05
C VAL A 61 3.68 12.29 3.98
N SER A 62 3.66 12.84 2.78
CA SER A 62 3.20 14.20 2.51
C SER A 62 1.73 14.25 2.11
N GLU A 63 1.13 15.44 2.13
CA GLU A 63 -0.24 15.62 1.63
C GLU A 63 -0.35 15.23 0.15
N LYS A 64 0.70 15.49 -0.64
CA LYS A 64 0.76 15.08 -2.06
C LYS A 64 0.67 13.57 -2.22
N ASP A 65 1.21 12.80 -1.29
CA ASP A 65 1.19 11.34 -1.31
C ASP A 65 -0.21 10.82 -1.02
N ILE A 66 -0.88 11.39 -0.03
CA ILE A 66 -2.29 11.11 0.25
C ILE A 66 -3.16 11.44 -0.97
N GLN A 67 -3.00 12.62 -1.56
CA GLN A 67 -3.72 13.01 -2.77
C GLN A 67 -3.43 12.08 -3.95
N HIS A 68 -2.19 11.62 -4.10
CA HIS A 68 -1.80 10.68 -5.14
C HIS A 68 -2.59 9.37 -5.06
N VAL A 69 -2.75 8.84 -3.84
CA VAL A 69 -3.50 7.61 -3.57
C VAL A 69 -4.99 7.83 -3.80
N ILE A 70 -5.57 8.90 -3.26
CA ILE A 70 -7.00 9.24 -3.44
C ILE A 70 -7.37 9.28 -4.92
N GLN A 71 -6.56 9.94 -5.75
CA GLN A 71 -6.80 10.04 -7.19
C GLN A 71 -6.75 8.69 -7.94
N ARG A 72 -6.09 7.68 -7.39
CA ARG A 72 -5.83 6.38 -8.05
C ARG A 72 -6.66 5.23 -7.48
N VAL A 73 -7.15 5.37 -6.26
CA VAL A 73 -8.07 4.41 -5.67
C VAL A 73 -9.49 4.54 -6.28
N GLY A 74 -9.82 5.70 -6.84
CA GLY A 74 -11.11 5.97 -7.51
C GLY A 74 -12.18 6.45 -6.53
N ASP A 75 -13.36 6.82 -7.04
CA ASP A 75 -14.52 7.15 -6.20
C ASP A 75 -14.84 5.94 -5.32
N PHE A 76 -14.97 6.16 -4.02
CA PHE A 76 -15.40 5.15 -3.08
C PHE A 76 -16.79 4.66 -3.51
N GLY A 77 -16.87 3.49 -4.14
CA GLY A 77 -18.14 2.84 -4.41
C GLY A 77 -18.90 2.61 -3.11
N VAL A 78 -20.23 2.42 -3.19
CA VAL A 78 -21.17 2.20 -2.06
C VAL A 78 -20.74 1.15 -1.01
N ASP A 79 -19.71 0.35 -1.30
CA ASP A 79 -18.99 -0.42 -0.31
C ASP A 79 -17.69 0.31 0.06
N ASN A 80 -17.79 1.25 1.02
CA ASN A 80 -16.67 1.90 1.71
C ASN A 80 -15.81 0.91 2.54
N ARG A 81 -15.85 -0.38 2.20
CA ARG A 81 -14.89 -1.39 2.65
C ARG A 81 -13.80 -1.55 1.59
N ALA A 82 -13.02 -0.50 1.41
CA ALA A 82 -11.63 -0.68 1.01
C ALA A 82 -10.88 -1.11 2.28
N GLY A 83 -10.98 -2.40 2.62
CA GLY A 83 -9.94 -3.01 3.44
C GLY A 83 -8.68 -3.00 2.60
N ILE A 84 -7.89 -1.93 2.74
CA ILE A 84 -6.45 -1.97 2.48
C ILE A 84 -5.80 -2.69 3.65
#